data_AF-A0A9E2BWG8-F1
#
_entry.id   AF-A0A9E2BWG8-F1
#
_cell.length_a   1.000
_cell.length_b   1.000
_cell.length_c   1.000
_cell.angle_alpha   90.00
_cell.angle_beta   90.00
_cell.angle_gamma   90.00
#
_symmetry.space_group_name_H-M   'P 1'
#
loop_
_entity.id
_entity.type
_entity.pdbx_description
1 polymer ?
#
loop_
_entity_poly.entity_id
_entity_poly.type
_entity_poly.pdbx_seq_one_letter_code
_entity_poly.pdbx_strand_id
1 'polypeptide(L)'
;MNFPLEPQGAFSLTTGLLMAFIVGIGFGYFLEKAGFGSARKLTAQFYLKDFAVLKVMFTAVVVAGLGFWGLVSLGMLDLSFTFINLTFIWPQIVGGLLLGLGFTIGGYCPGTSCVALSTGKIDAVWYILGILFGIFIYSEMEPIMNSFSNAGAMGETFVWQWLGVSPGVVLLAAVLMAIGAFSLGTVLERQKNGVVQPEGAETE
;
A
#
# COMPACT_ATOMS: atom_id res chain seq x y z
N MET A 1 -27.23 -8.99 -2.54
CA MET A 1 -26.66 -8.27 -1.39
C MET A 1 -25.47 -7.52 -1.95
N ASN A 2 -25.52 -6.20 -1.94
CA ASN A 2 -24.45 -5.40 -2.54
C ASN A 2 -23.45 -5.08 -1.42
N PHE A 3 -22.17 -5.17 -1.68
CA PHE A 3 -21.12 -4.65 -0.83
C PHE A 3 -20.94 -3.16 -1.19
N PRO A 4 -20.70 -2.25 -0.23
CA PRO A 4 -20.37 -2.45 1.18
C PRO A 4 -21.60 -2.69 2.10
N LEU A 5 -21.45 -3.63 3.05
CA LEU A 5 -22.53 -4.15 3.91
C LEU A 5 -22.87 -3.27 5.14
N GLU A 6 -21.97 -2.37 5.54
CA GLU A 6 -22.17 -1.43 6.65
C GLU A 6 -23.23 -0.35 6.37
N PRO A 7 -23.17 0.42 5.26
CA PRO A 7 -24.17 1.45 4.98
C PRO A 7 -25.56 0.89 4.64
N GLN A 8 -25.66 -0.43 4.39
CA GLN A 8 -26.91 -1.11 4.07
C GLN A 8 -27.60 -1.72 5.31
N GLY A 9 -27.05 -1.51 6.50
CA GLY A 9 -27.64 -1.98 7.76
C GLY A 9 -27.54 -3.49 8.00
N ALA A 10 -26.68 -4.20 7.24
CA ALA A 10 -26.51 -5.65 7.37
C ALA A 10 -25.64 -6.06 8.57
N PHE A 11 -24.80 -5.14 9.09
CA PHE A 11 -23.97 -5.36 10.26
C PHE A 11 -24.07 -4.22 11.28
N SER A 12 -24.01 -4.56 12.56
CA SER A 12 -23.76 -3.58 13.62
C SER A 12 -22.33 -3.05 13.50
N LEU A 13 -22.10 -1.78 13.87
CA LEU A 13 -20.78 -1.15 13.93
C LEU A 13 -19.76 -2.06 14.65
N THR A 14 -20.16 -2.67 15.77
CA THR A 14 -19.31 -3.59 16.53
C THR A 14 -18.87 -4.81 15.71
N THR A 15 -19.78 -5.37 14.90
CA THR A 15 -19.47 -6.52 14.05
C THR A 15 -18.55 -6.12 12.90
N GLY A 16 -18.74 -4.94 12.30
CA GLY A 16 -17.85 -4.38 11.29
C GLY A 16 -16.42 -4.19 11.81
N LEU A 17 -16.29 -3.55 12.98
CA LEU A 17 -14.98 -3.37 13.63
C LEU A 17 -14.32 -4.71 14.00
N LEU A 18 -15.09 -5.69 14.48
CA LEU A 18 -14.56 -7.01 14.82
C LEU A 18 -14.07 -7.76 13.58
N MET A 19 -14.80 -7.70 12.46
CA MET A 19 -14.36 -8.27 11.19
C MET A 19 -13.10 -7.58 10.67
N ALA A 20 -13.05 -6.23 10.72
CA ALA A 20 -11.87 -5.46 10.33
C ALA A 20 -10.65 -5.83 11.19
N PHE A 21 -10.84 -6.04 12.50
CA PHE A 21 -9.80 -6.48 13.42
C PHE A 21 -9.27 -7.87 13.07
N ILE A 22 -10.14 -8.85 12.80
CA ILE A 22 -9.76 -10.21 12.41
C ILE A 22 -8.99 -10.20 11.08
N VAL A 23 -9.47 -9.45 10.09
CA VAL A 23 -8.79 -9.29 8.78
C VAL A 23 -7.43 -8.62 8.97
N GLY A 24 -7.34 -7.61 9.84
CA GLY A 24 -6.09 -6.95 10.19
C GLY A 24 -5.04 -7.88 10.81
N ILE A 25 -5.46 -8.77 11.72
CA ILE A 25 -4.58 -9.82 12.29
C ILE A 25 -4.08 -10.75 11.18
N GLY A 26 -4.99 -11.22 10.30
CA GLY A 26 -4.63 -12.07 9.17
C GLY A 26 -3.61 -11.40 8.25
N PHE A 27 -3.85 -10.14 7.90
CA PHE A 27 -2.95 -9.34 7.08
C PHE A 27 -1.56 -9.19 7.72
N GLY A 28 -1.50 -8.84 9.02
CA GLY A 28 -0.25 -8.73 9.76
C GLY A 28 0.53 -10.05 9.82
N TYR A 29 -0.16 -11.17 10.03
CA TYR A 29 0.46 -12.50 10.02
C TYR A 29 1.13 -12.83 8.68
N PHE A 30 0.45 -12.57 7.55
CA PHE A 30 1.04 -12.80 6.23
C PHE A 30 2.22 -11.88 5.93
N LEU A 31 2.17 -10.62 6.37
CA LEU A 31 3.30 -9.68 6.21
C LEU A 31 4.53 -10.12 7.01
N GLU A 32 4.34 -10.61 8.23
CA GLU A 32 5.46 -11.11 9.04
C GLU A 32 6.03 -12.41 8.46
N LYS A 33 5.17 -13.34 8.00
CA LYS A 33 5.62 -14.55 7.30
C LYS A 33 6.37 -14.23 6.00
N ALA A 34 6.05 -13.14 5.33
CA ALA A 34 6.80 -12.66 4.17
C ALA A 34 8.16 -12.04 4.53
N GLY A 35 8.44 -11.81 5.83
CA GLY A 35 9.65 -11.17 6.34
C GLY A 35 9.66 -9.65 6.18
N PHE A 36 8.49 -9.04 5.93
CA PHE A 36 8.37 -7.58 5.79
C PHE A 36 8.39 -6.84 7.12
N GLY A 37 8.52 -7.54 8.26
CA GLY A 37 8.88 -6.91 9.51
C GLY A 37 10.35 -6.49 9.60
N SER A 38 11.22 -6.79 8.62
CA SER A 38 12.65 -6.44 8.68
C SER A 38 12.98 -5.20 7.84
N ALA A 39 13.50 -4.15 8.48
CA ALA A 39 13.97 -2.95 7.80
C ALA A 39 15.05 -3.22 6.74
N ARG A 40 15.94 -4.19 6.98
CA ARG A 40 17.00 -4.53 6.00
C ARG A 40 16.41 -5.09 4.72
N LYS A 41 15.40 -5.96 4.82
CA LYS A 41 14.73 -6.55 3.67
C LYS A 41 13.96 -5.50 2.86
N LEU A 42 13.29 -4.58 3.55
CA LEU A 42 12.55 -3.49 2.92
C LEU A 42 13.47 -2.46 2.25
N THR A 43 14.56 -2.05 2.91
CA THR A 43 15.53 -1.11 2.35
C THR A 43 16.37 -1.71 1.22
N ALA A 44 16.59 -3.03 1.22
CA ALA A 44 17.32 -3.74 0.16
C ALA A 44 16.72 -3.51 -1.24
N GLN A 45 15.42 -3.20 -1.33
CA GLN A 45 14.75 -2.78 -2.56
C GLN A 45 15.37 -1.50 -3.16
N PHE A 46 15.64 -0.49 -2.33
CA PHE A 46 16.24 0.78 -2.77
C PHE A 46 17.73 0.63 -3.12
N TYR A 47 18.40 -0.36 -2.52
CA TYR A 47 19.78 -0.73 -2.87
C TYR A 47 19.88 -1.69 -4.07
N LEU A 48 18.75 -2.01 -4.71
CA LEU A 48 18.67 -2.93 -5.86
C LEU A 48 19.28 -4.32 -5.56
N LYS A 49 19.16 -4.77 -4.31
CA LYS A 49 19.63 -6.10 -3.87
C LYS A 49 18.51 -7.12 -3.93
N ASP A 50 17.38 -6.83 -3.28
CA ASP A 50 16.23 -7.72 -3.17
C ASP A 50 14.98 -7.03 -3.74
N PHE A 51 14.32 -7.65 -4.72
CA PHE A 51 13.12 -7.10 -5.37
C PHE A 51 11.82 -7.79 -4.90
N ALA A 52 11.86 -8.54 -3.79
CA ALA A 52 10.70 -9.26 -3.26
C ALA A 52 9.53 -8.33 -2.93
N VAL A 53 9.79 -7.14 -2.35
CA VAL A 53 8.74 -6.18 -2.00
C VAL A 53 7.99 -5.72 -3.25
N LEU A 54 8.73 -5.35 -4.30
CA LEU A 54 8.15 -4.90 -5.56
C LEU A 54 7.29 -6.01 -6.19
N LYS A 55 7.80 -7.25 -6.23
CA LYS A 55 7.05 -8.40 -6.76
C LYS A 55 5.74 -8.64 -6.02
N VAL A 56 5.77 -8.64 -4.69
CA VAL A 56 4.56 -8.89 -3.87
C VAL A 56 3.54 -7.75 -3.98
N MET A 57 4.00 -6.49 -4.05
CA MET A 57 3.09 -5.35 -4.21
C MET A 57 2.39 -5.38 -5.57
N PHE A 58 3.11 -5.64 -6.67
CA PHE A 58 2.50 -5.73 -8.00
C PHE A 58 1.51 -6.90 -8.13
N THR A 59 1.85 -8.07 -7.58
CA THR A 59 0.92 -9.22 -7.60
C THR A 59 -0.31 -8.94 -6.74
N ALA A 60 -0.15 -8.32 -5.57
CA ALA A 60 -1.27 -7.91 -4.72
C ALA A 60 -2.19 -6.92 -5.45
N VAL A 61 -1.64 -5.90 -6.14
CA VAL A 61 -2.43 -4.94 -6.94
C VAL A 61 -3.20 -5.65 -8.05
N VAL A 62 -2.59 -6.60 -8.76
CA VAL A 62 -3.27 -7.36 -9.82
C VAL A 62 -4.39 -8.23 -9.25
N VAL A 63 -4.13 -8.97 -8.17
CA VAL A 63 -5.14 -9.83 -7.53
C VAL A 63 -6.30 -8.99 -6.99
N ALA A 64 -6.00 -7.88 -6.32
CA ALA A 64 -7.01 -6.95 -5.82
C ALA A 64 -7.81 -6.30 -6.96
N GLY A 65 -7.16 -5.87 -8.04
CA GLY A 65 -7.81 -5.28 -9.20
C GLY A 65 -8.73 -6.26 -9.94
N LEU A 66 -8.29 -7.49 -10.14
CA LEU A 66 -9.10 -8.56 -10.73
C LEU A 66 -10.27 -8.94 -9.83
N GLY A 67 -10.05 -9.07 -8.52
CA GLY A 67 -11.10 -9.32 -7.55
C GLY A 67 -12.14 -8.21 -7.50
N PHE A 68 -11.69 -6.94 -7.47
CA PHE A 68 -12.56 -5.77 -7.50
C PHE A 68 -13.38 -5.72 -8.80
N TRP A 69 -12.74 -5.86 -9.96
CA TRP A 69 -13.45 -5.87 -11.24
C TRP A 69 -14.44 -7.04 -11.36
N GLY A 70 -14.07 -8.23 -10.85
CA GLY A 70 -14.96 -9.37 -10.77
C GLY A 70 -16.21 -9.08 -9.94
N LEU A 71 -16.06 -8.53 -8.73
CA LEU A 71 -17.17 -8.16 -7.85
C LEU A 71 -18.08 -7.08 -8.46
N VAL A 72 -17.50 -6.09 -9.16
CA VAL A 72 -18.25 -5.07 -9.89
C VAL A 72 -19.03 -5.70 -11.06
N SER A 73 -18.41 -6.61 -11.83
CA SER A 73 -19.05 -7.27 -12.98
C SER A 73 -20.24 -8.15 -12.58
N LEU A 74 -20.20 -8.73 -11.38
CA LEU A 74 -21.27 -9.54 -10.81
C LEU A 74 -22.41 -8.68 -10.19
N GLY A 75 -22.29 -7.34 -10.25
CA GLY A 75 -23.25 -6.42 -9.65
C GLY A 75 -23.26 -6.48 -8.11
N MET A 76 -22.25 -7.11 -7.50
CA MET A 76 -22.17 -7.30 -6.06
C MET A 76 -21.56 -6.10 -5.35
N LEU A 77 -21.04 -5.10 -6.05
CA LEU A 77 -20.33 -3.96 -5.45
C LEU A 77 -20.92 -2.64 -5.95
N ASP A 78 -21.45 -1.83 -5.03
CA ASP A 78 -21.97 -0.50 -5.31
C ASP A 78 -20.87 0.54 -5.10
N LEU A 79 -20.36 1.09 -6.21
CA LEU A 79 -19.31 2.11 -6.17
C LEU A 79 -19.77 3.42 -5.51
N SER A 80 -21.09 3.66 -5.42
CA SER A 80 -21.66 4.89 -4.85
C SER A 80 -21.39 5.02 -3.35
N PHE A 81 -21.15 3.90 -2.65
CA PHE A 81 -20.82 3.85 -1.23
C PHE A 81 -19.35 3.59 -0.96
N THR A 82 -18.53 3.51 -2.01
CA THR A 82 -17.10 3.25 -1.89
C THR A 82 -16.36 4.58 -1.85
N PHE A 83 -15.63 4.86 -0.76
CA PHE A 83 -14.84 6.08 -0.64
C PHE A 83 -13.68 6.05 -1.64
N ILE A 84 -13.74 6.93 -2.65
CA ILE A 84 -12.69 7.11 -3.65
C ILE A 84 -11.86 8.32 -3.24
N ASN A 85 -10.54 8.15 -3.18
CA ASN A 85 -9.65 9.25 -2.82
C ASN A 85 -9.62 10.31 -3.93
N LEU A 86 -9.78 11.57 -3.55
CA LEU A 86 -9.64 12.72 -4.44
C LEU A 86 -8.20 12.82 -4.96
N THR A 87 -8.07 13.16 -6.24
CA THR A 87 -6.78 13.29 -6.90
C THR A 87 -6.30 14.74 -6.85
N PHE A 88 -5.19 14.97 -6.14
CA PHE A 88 -4.47 16.25 -6.11
C PHE A 88 -3.04 16.02 -6.59
N ILE A 89 -2.73 16.38 -7.84
CA ILE A 89 -1.46 15.97 -8.47
C ILE A 89 -0.25 16.50 -7.71
N TRP A 90 -0.22 17.80 -7.37
CA TRP A 90 0.96 18.43 -6.78
C TRP A 90 1.24 17.93 -5.35
N PRO A 91 0.25 17.89 -4.44
CA PRO A 91 0.43 17.29 -3.12
C PRO A 91 0.80 15.81 -3.17
N GLN A 92 0.21 15.03 -4.09
CA GLN A 92 0.50 13.60 -4.20
C GLN A 92 1.93 13.33 -4.66
N ILE A 93 2.46 14.12 -5.61
CA ILE A 93 3.86 13.99 -6.05
C ILE A 93 4.81 14.35 -4.90
N VAL A 94 4.61 15.50 -4.26
CA VAL A 94 5.50 15.95 -3.17
C VAL A 94 5.40 15.03 -1.96
N GLY A 95 4.17 14.66 -1.56
CA GLY A 95 3.93 13.72 -0.47
C GLY A 95 4.50 12.33 -0.77
N GLY A 96 4.36 11.83 -2.00
CA GLY A 96 4.93 10.55 -2.42
C GLY A 96 6.46 10.54 -2.36
N LEU A 97 7.11 11.63 -2.78
CA LEU A 97 8.56 11.78 -2.66
C LEU A 97 9.03 11.84 -1.21
N LEU A 98 8.35 12.63 -0.36
CA LEU A 98 8.66 12.70 1.07
C LEU A 98 8.46 11.35 1.77
N LEU A 99 7.38 10.64 1.45
CA LEU A 99 7.14 9.29 1.95
C LEU A 99 8.23 8.32 1.49
N GLY A 100 8.66 8.39 0.22
CA GLY A 100 9.74 7.55 -0.32
C GLY A 100 11.08 7.83 0.35
N LEU A 101 11.42 9.09 0.62
CA LEU A 101 12.61 9.48 1.38
C LEU A 101 12.54 8.96 2.82
N GLY A 102 11.40 9.17 3.50
CA GLY A 102 11.17 8.66 4.84
C GLY A 102 11.26 7.13 4.92
N PHE A 103 10.74 6.43 3.92
CA PHE A 103 10.86 4.97 3.82
C PHE A 103 12.32 4.54 3.61
N THR A 104 13.07 5.20 2.74
CA THR A 104 14.48 4.84 2.50
C THR A 104 15.34 5.04 3.75
N ILE A 105 15.10 6.11 4.50
CA ILE A 105 15.86 6.44 5.73
C ILE A 105 15.41 5.58 6.91
N GLY A 106 14.09 5.46 7.13
CA GLY A 106 13.53 4.77 8.28
C GLY A 106 13.39 3.25 8.11
N GLY A 107 13.49 2.77 6.88
CA GLY A 107 13.48 1.36 6.52
C GLY A 107 12.16 0.62 6.66
N TYR A 108 11.08 1.32 7.00
CA TYR A 108 9.72 0.77 7.05
C TYR A 108 8.76 1.60 6.20
N CYS A 109 7.69 0.97 5.72
CA CYS A 109 6.49 1.66 5.28
C CYS A 109 5.45 1.64 6.42
N PRO A 110 4.45 2.54 6.45
CA PRO A 110 3.56 2.72 7.59
C PRO A 110 2.79 1.46 8.02
N GLY A 111 2.49 0.55 7.06
CA GLY A 111 1.86 -0.73 7.38
C GLY A 111 2.85 -1.74 7.98
N THR A 112 4.03 -1.87 7.39
CA THR A 112 5.07 -2.80 7.88
C THR A 112 5.66 -2.39 9.23
N SER A 113 5.67 -1.10 9.56
CA SER A 113 6.11 -0.64 10.88
C SER A 113 5.19 -1.14 11.99
N CYS A 114 3.88 -1.24 11.75
CA CYS A 114 2.95 -1.82 12.73
C CYS A 114 3.22 -3.31 12.96
N VAL A 115 3.54 -4.05 11.89
CA VAL A 115 3.93 -5.47 11.96
C VAL A 115 5.25 -5.61 12.72
N ALA A 116 6.26 -4.81 12.37
CA ALA A 116 7.55 -4.81 13.05
C ALA A 116 7.43 -4.43 14.54
N LEU A 117 6.58 -3.46 14.89
CA LEU A 117 6.26 -3.11 16.26
C LEU A 117 5.65 -4.30 17.02
N SER A 118 4.72 -5.03 16.40
CA SER A 118 4.10 -6.22 17.00
C SER A 118 5.11 -7.35 17.27
N THR A 119 6.21 -7.40 16.52
CA THR A 119 7.33 -8.35 16.70
C THR A 119 8.38 -7.86 17.70
N GLY A 120 8.20 -6.68 18.30
CA GLY A 120 9.09 -6.13 19.32
C GLY A 120 10.34 -5.42 18.78
N LYS A 121 10.36 -5.06 17.49
CA LYS A 121 11.52 -4.36 16.89
C LYS A 121 11.56 -2.89 17.33
N ILE A 122 12.67 -2.53 18.00
CA ILE A 122 12.87 -1.17 18.53
C ILE A 122 12.93 -0.14 17.41
N ASP A 123 13.52 -0.48 16.26
CA ASP A 123 13.61 0.41 15.10
C ASP A 123 12.21 0.87 14.62
N ALA A 124 11.21 0.00 14.73
CA ALA A 124 9.83 0.33 14.34
C ALA A 124 9.17 1.32 15.30
N VAL A 125 9.55 1.32 16.58
CA VAL A 125 9.04 2.29 17.57
C VAL A 125 9.45 3.71 17.18
N TRP A 126 10.73 3.91 16.89
CA TRP A 126 11.24 5.22 16.46
C TRP A 126 10.62 5.68 15.14
N TYR A 127 10.42 4.74 14.21
CA TYR A 127 9.75 5.05 12.95
C TYR A 127 8.30 5.50 13.15
N ILE A 128 7.53 4.81 14.00
CA ILE A 128 6.14 5.18 14.31
C ILE A 128 6.07 6.53 15.03
N LEU A 129 6.97 6.79 15.99
CA LEU A 129 7.06 8.10 16.64
C LEU A 129 7.36 9.21 15.61
N GLY A 130 8.24 8.94 14.65
CA GLY A 130 8.51 9.84 13.53
C GLY A 130 7.26 10.11 12.67
N ILE A 131 6.47 9.08 12.36
CA ILE A 131 5.19 9.23 11.65
C ILE A 131 4.23 10.11 12.45
N LEU A 132 4.02 9.81 13.73
CA LEU A 132 3.09 10.55 14.58
C LEU A 132 3.50 12.03 14.70
N PHE A 133 4.80 12.29 14.86
CA PHE A 133 5.34 13.63 14.90
C PHE A 133 5.18 14.37 13.56
N GLY A 134 5.43 13.69 12.44
CA GLY A 134 5.23 14.26 11.10
C GLY A 134 3.76 14.61 10.83
N ILE A 135 2.82 13.73 11.23
CA ILE A 135 1.38 14.00 11.13
C ILE A 135 1.01 15.23 11.97
N PHE A 136 1.52 15.33 13.20
CA PHE A 136 1.25 16.46 14.08
C PHE A 136 1.74 17.79 13.49
N ILE A 137 2.97 17.83 12.97
CA ILE A 137 3.50 19.02 12.29
C ILE A 137 2.63 19.36 11.08
N TYR A 138 2.29 18.36 10.25
CA TYR A 138 1.48 18.60 9.07
C TYR A 138 0.09 19.14 9.42
N SER A 139 -0.55 18.64 10.49
CA SER A 139 -1.87 19.13 10.93
C SER A 139 -1.84 20.60 11.37
N GLU A 140 -0.74 21.06 11.97
CA GLU A 140 -0.58 22.48 12.34
C GLU A 140 -0.21 23.36 11.14
N MET A 141 0.49 22.81 10.15
CA MET A 141 0.90 23.53 8.94
C MET A 141 -0.16 23.57 7.84
N GLU A 142 -1.13 22.65 7.86
CA GLU A 142 -2.25 22.58 6.92
C GLU A 142 -2.95 23.93 6.66
N PRO A 143 -3.35 24.73 7.68
CA PRO A 143 -4.04 26.00 7.45
C PRO A 143 -3.22 26.99 6.63
N ILE A 144 -1.89 26.95 6.74
CA ILE A 144 -0.97 27.83 6.01
C ILE A 144 -0.74 27.27 4.60
N MET A 145 -0.70 25.95 4.46
CA MET A 145 -0.39 25.25 3.21
C MET A 145 -1.63 24.91 2.38
N ASN A 146 -2.82 25.33 2.79
CA ASN A 146 -4.11 25.04 2.15
C ASN A 146 -4.13 25.34 0.64
N SER A 147 -3.49 26.43 0.21
CA SER A 147 -3.36 26.79 -1.22
C SER A 147 -2.56 25.76 -2.02
N PHE A 148 -1.56 25.13 -1.39
CA PHE A 148 -0.76 24.07 -2.00
C PHE A 148 -1.47 22.71 -1.90
N SER A 149 -2.08 22.41 -0.75
CA SER A 149 -2.82 21.16 -0.52
C SER A 149 -4.02 20.98 -1.47
N ASN A 150 -4.62 22.07 -1.93
CA ASN A 150 -5.68 22.04 -2.94
C ASN A 150 -5.20 22.32 -4.38
N ALA A 151 -3.89 22.47 -4.58
CA ALA A 151 -3.35 22.75 -5.90
C ALA A 151 -3.48 21.53 -6.84
N GLY A 152 -4.07 21.75 -8.01
CA GLY A 152 -4.24 20.69 -9.02
C GLY A 152 -5.30 19.65 -8.64
N ALA A 153 -6.37 20.08 -7.97
CA ALA A 153 -7.55 19.26 -7.71
C ALA A 153 -8.17 18.78 -9.05
N MET A 154 -8.07 17.49 -9.33
CA MET A 154 -8.74 16.84 -10.46
C MET A 154 -10.05 16.16 -10.05
N GLY A 155 -10.31 16.04 -8.75
CA GLY A 155 -11.47 15.33 -8.22
C GLY A 155 -11.29 13.81 -8.25
N GLU A 156 -12.40 13.07 -8.30
CA GLU A 156 -12.41 11.61 -8.40
C GLU A 156 -12.15 11.17 -9.85
N THR A 157 -10.93 11.38 -10.34
CA THR A 157 -10.55 10.94 -11.69
C THR A 157 -9.96 9.55 -11.67
N PHE A 158 -10.57 8.65 -12.43
CA PHE A 158 -9.99 7.34 -12.68
C PHE A 158 -9.07 7.35 -13.89
N VAL A 159 -8.05 6.49 -13.87
CA VAL A 159 -7.11 6.33 -14.99
C VAL A 159 -7.83 5.97 -16.30
N TRP A 160 -8.87 5.14 -16.23
CA TRP A 160 -9.67 4.79 -17.42
C TRP A 160 -10.49 5.96 -17.95
N GLN A 161 -10.97 6.86 -17.09
CA GLN A 161 -11.68 8.08 -17.50
C GLN A 161 -10.73 9.08 -18.15
N TRP A 162 -9.52 9.22 -17.61
CA TRP A 162 -8.51 10.14 -18.15
C TRP A 162 -7.94 9.66 -19.50
N LEU A 163 -7.73 8.35 -19.65
CA LEU A 163 -7.25 7.74 -20.90
C LEU A 163 -8.37 7.44 -21.91
N GLY A 164 -9.65 7.56 -21.51
CA GLY A 164 -10.80 7.24 -22.37
C GLY A 164 -10.92 5.78 -22.79
N VAL A 165 -10.30 4.86 -22.05
CA VAL A 165 -10.26 3.41 -22.37
C VAL A 165 -11.16 2.62 -21.43
N SER A 166 -11.51 1.39 -21.81
CA SER A 166 -12.34 0.54 -20.94
C SER A 166 -11.56 0.11 -19.67
N PRO A 167 -12.24 -0.08 -18.51
CA PRO A 167 -11.60 -0.52 -17.28
C PRO A 167 -10.82 -1.84 -17.43
N GLY A 168 -11.31 -2.75 -18.29
CA GLY A 168 -10.63 -4.01 -18.59
C GLY A 168 -9.28 -3.82 -19.30
N VAL A 169 -9.13 -2.79 -20.14
CA VAL A 169 -7.85 -2.48 -20.79
C VAL A 169 -6.85 -1.92 -19.77
N VAL A 170 -7.29 -1.09 -18.83
CA VAL A 170 -6.42 -0.59 -17.75
C VAL A 170 -5.99 -1.75 -16.85
N LEU A 171 -6.88 -2.67 -16.55
CA LEU A 171 -6.57 -3.86 -15.76
C LEU A 171 -5.59 -4.79 -16.48
N LEU A 172 -5.79 -5.02 -17.78
CA LEU A 172 -4.85 -5.78 -18.62
C LEU A 172 -3.47 -5.10 -18.65
N ALA A 173 -3.42 -3.78 -18.79
CA ALA A 173 -2.17 -3.03 -18.74
C ALA A 173 -1.48 -3.17 -17.37
N ALA A 174 -2.23 -3.12 -16.27
CA ALA A 174 -1.69 -3.36 -14.93
C ALA A 174 -1.11 -4.78 -14.76
N VAL A 175 -1.79 -5.80 -15.31
CA VAL A 175 -1.29 -7.19 -15.35
C VAL A 175 0.00 -7.28 -16.14
N LEU A 176 0.07 -6.67 -17.32
CA LEU A 176 1.27 -6.65 -18.16
C LEU A 176 2.43 -5.92 -17.47
N MET A 177 2.16 -4.79 -16.82
CA MET A 177 3.16 -4.08 -16.03
C MET A 177 3.67 -4.93 -14.86
N ALA A 178 2.80 -5.65 -14.15
CA ALA A 178 3.20 -6.55 -13.07
C ALA A 178 4.08 -7.70 -13.57
N ILE A 179 3.75 -8.31 -14.71
CA ILE A 179 4.58 -9.34 -15.36
C ILE A 179 5.95 -8.76 -15.75
N GLY A 180 5.96 -7.55 -16.34
CA GLY A 180 7.18 -6.82 -16.67
C GLY A 180 8.06 -6.58 -15.44
N ALA A 181 7.50 -6.01 -14.38
CA ALA A 181 8.14 -5.80 -13.09
C ALA A 181 8.71 -7.09 -12.48
N PHE A 182 7.95 -8.19 -12.53
CA PHE A 182 8.37 -9.48 -12.00
C PHE A 182 9.54 -10.07 -12.80
N SER A 183 9.48 -10.00 -14.12
CA SER A 183 10.55 -10.47 -15.00
C SER A 183 11.84 -9.65 -14.82
N LEU A 184 11.73 -8.32 -14.78
CA LEU A 184 12.85 -7.40 -14.56
C LEU A 184 13.49 -7.62 -13.18
N GLY A 185 12.68 -7.70 -12.13
CA GLY A 185 13.19 -7.97 -10.78
C GLY A 185 13.94 -9.30 -10.70
N THR A 186 13.44 -10.35 -11.37
CA THR A 186 14.11 -11.66 -11.39
C THR A 186 15.42 -11.64 -12.18
N VAL A 187 15.49 -10.89 -13.28
CA VAL A 187 16.74 -10.72 -14.05
C VAL A 187 17.78 -9.94 -13.23
N LEU A 188 17.37 -8.85 -12.57
CA LEU A 188 18.27 -8.02 -11.77
C LEU A 188 18.79 -8.76 -10.53
N GLU A 189 17.95 -9.54 -9.85
CA GLU A 189 18.38 -10.38 -8.72
C GLU A 189 19.41 -11.44 -9.16
N ARG A 190 19.20 -12.08 -10.33
CA ARG A 190 20.15 -13.05 -10.89
C ARG A 190 21.50 -12.44 -11.23
N GLN A 191 21.54 -11.15 -11.62
CA GLN A 191 22.79 -10.46 -11.92
C GLN A 191 23.56 -10.03 -10.66
N LYS A 192 22.88 -9.84 -9.52
CA LYS A 192 23.47 -9.26 -8.31
C LYS A 192 23.56 -10.17 -7.09
N ASN A 193 23.20 -11.47 -7.20
CA ASN A 193 23.29 -12.48 -6.12
C ASN A 193 22.71 -12.01 -4.77
N GLY A 194 21.57 -11.30 -4.78
CA GLY A 194 21.15 -10.45 -3.68
C GLY A 194 19.89 -10.87 -2.93
N VAL A 195 19.68 -12.15 -2.59
CA VAL A 195 18.55 -12.49 -1.70
C VAL A 195 18.94 -12.16 -0.26
N VAL A 196 18.34 -11.11 0.31
CA VAL A 196 18.58 -10.71 1.70
C VAL A 196 17.61 -11.50 2.58
N GLN A 197 18.14 -12.45 3.36
CA GLN A 197 17.33 -13.17 4.33
C GLN A 197 16.86 -12.25 5.46
N PRO A 198 15.61 -12.41 5.95
CA PRO A 198 15.11 -11.66 7.08
C PRO A 198 15.91 -11.99 8.34
N GLU A 199 16.17 -10.97 9.16
CA GLU A 199 16.85 -11.09 10.45
C GLU A 199 16.00 -11.95 11.40
N GLY A 200 16.52 -13.13 11.77
CA GLY A 200 15.82 -14.17 12.55
C GLY A 200 15.65 -15.53 11.86
N ALA A 201 16.11 -15.71 10.62
CA ALA A 201 16.09 -17.01 9.93
C ALA A 201 17.21 -18.00 10.36
N GLU A 202 18.05 -17.61 11.33
CA GLU A 202 19.09 -18.45 11.93
C GLU A 202 18.87 -18.58 13.44
N THR A 203 17.76 -19.22 13.84
CA THR A 203 17.69 -20.06 15.05
C THR A 203 16.37 -20.83 15.01
N GLU A 204 16.52 -22.14 14.84
CA GLU A 204 15.53 -23.24 14.97
C GLU A 204 14.63 -23.59 13.77
#